data_AF-A0A7T1AJ10-F1
#
_entry.id   AF-A0A7T1AJ10-F1
#
_cell.length_a   1.000
_cell.length_b   1.000
_cell.length_c   1.000
_cell.angle_alpha   90.00
_cell.angle_beta   90.00
_cell.angle_gamma   90.00
#
_symmetry.space_group_name_H-M   'P 1'
#
loop_
_entity.id
_entity.type
_entity.pdbx_description
1 polymer ?
#
loop_
_entity_poly.entity_id
_entity_poly.type
_entity_poly.pdbx_seq_one_letter_code
_entity_poly.pdbx_strand_id
1 'polypeptide(L)' 'MVKKILESYLPRIQANVYWIEKALEKGAESEYEKVIINKLANIGYLASQAISDLTED' A
#
# COMPACT_ATOMS: atom_id res chain seq x y z
N MET A 1 -16.99 -6.28 8.71
CA MET A 1 -15.60 -5.92 8.31
C MET A 1 -15.42 -5.48 6.85
N VAL A 2 -16.20 -5.99 5.87
CA VAL A 2 -16.05 -5.62 4.44
C VAL A 2 -16.07 -4.10 4.19
N LYS A 3 -16.94 -3.36 4.87
CA LYS A 3 -16.99 -1.88 4.79
C LYS A 3 -15.66 -1.24 5.21
N LYS A 4 -15.02 -1.72 6.29
CA LYS A 4 -13.71 -1.26 6.75
C LYS A 4 -12.63 -1.52 5.70
N ILE A 5 -12.70 -2.64 4.97
CA ILE A 5 -11.79 -2.91 3.87
C ILE A 5 -11.95 -1.94 2.72
N LEU A 6 -13.18 -1.78 2.22
CA LEU A 6 -13.44 -0.97 1.04
C LEU A 6 -13.23 0.52 1.32
N GLU A 7 -13.56 1.00 2.52
CA GLU A 7 -13.52 2.42 2.84
C GLU A 7 -12.23 2.88 3.55
N SER A 8 -11.44 1.96 4.11
CA SER A 8 -10.19 2.30 4.82
C SER A 8 -8.95 1.68 4.19
N TYR A 9 -8.88 0.35 4.09
CA TYR A 9 -7.66 -0.32 3.63
C TYR A 9 -7.41 -0.13 2.14
N LEU A 10 -8.43 -0.30 1.30
CA LEU A 10 -8.30 -0.22 -0.15
C LEU A 10 -7.79 1.17 -0.63
N PRO A 11 -8.36 2.31 -0.18
CA PRO A 11 -7.86 3.63 -0.58
C PRO A 11 -6.40 3.86 -0.16
N ARG A 12 -6.00 3.36 1.03
CA ARG A 12 -4.62 3.51 1.52
C ARG A 12 -3.63 2.66 0.70
N ILE A 13 -4.02 1.47 0.29
CA ILE A 13 -3.22 0.63 -0.62
C ILE A 13 -3.08 1.33 -1.97
N GLN A 14 -4.18 1.82 -2.56
CA GLN A 14 -4.17 2.53 -3.84
C GLN A 14 -3.27 3.78 -3.79
N ALA A 15 -3.31 4.54 -2.70
CA ALA A 15 -2.43 5.70 -2.53
C ALA A 15 -0.94 5.31 -2.52
N ASN A 16 -0.57 4.19 -1.89
CA ASN A 16 0.82 3.71 -1.93
C ASN A 16 1.22 3.25 -3.34
N VAL A 17 0.33 2.58 -4.06
CA VAL A 17 0.55 2.17 -5.47
C VAL A 17 0.79 3.40 -6.35
N TYR A 18 -0.05 4.43 -6.24
CA TYR A 18 0.11 5.68 -6.99
C TYR A 18 1.50 6.30 -6.79
N TRP A 19 2.02 6.32 -5.55
CA TRP A 19 3.36 6.86 -5.29
C TRP A 19 4.47 5.99 -5.88
N ILE A 20 4.29 4.68 -5.94
CA ILE A 20 5.23 3.78 -6.61
C ILE A 20 5.25 4.07 -8.11
N GLU A 21 4.08 4.18 -8.76
CA GLU A 21 3.99 4.52 -10.18
C GLU A 21 4.67 5.85 -10.48
N LYS A 22 4.43 6.88 -9.66
CA LYS A 22 5.08 8.19 -9.80
C LYS A 22 6.59 8.13 -9.60
N ALA A 23 7.07 7.31 -8.68
CA ALA A 23 8.50 7.09 -8.47
C ALA A 23 9.15 6.36 -9.68
N LEU A 24 8.46 5.39 -10.26
CA LEU A 24 8.92 4.67 -11.45
C LEU A 24 8.95 5.56 -12.70
N GLU A 25 7.97 6.46 -12.86
CA GLU A 25 7.93 7.45 -13.95
C GLU A 25 9.14 8.39 -13.95
N LYS A 26 9.76 8.62 -12.80
CA LYS A 26 10.95 9.48 -12.67
C LYS A 26 12.25 8.78 -13.05
N GLY A 27 12.18 7.49 -13.40
CA GLY A 27 13.35 6.62 -13.50
C GLY A 27 13.78 6.29 -12.08
N ALA A 28 13.75 5.01 -11.71
CA ALA A 28 14.05 4.54 -10.36
C ALA A 28 15.53 4.76 -9.97
N GLU A 29 15.96 6.02 -9.89
CA GLU A 29 17.23 6.45 -9.33
C GLU A 29 17.24 6.17 -7.82
N SER A 30 18.43 6.09 -7.23
CA SER A 30 18.60 5.63 -5.84
C SER A 30 17.75 6.39 -4.80
N GLU A 31 17.35 7.63 -5.09
CA GLU A 31 16.48 8.43 -4.23
C GLU A 31 15.03 7.89 -4.17
N TYR A 32 14.52 7.36 -5.28
CA TYR A 32 13.17 6.83 -5.39
C TYR A 32 13.07 5.36 -5.00
N GLU A 33 14.17 4.61 -5.06
CA GLU A 33 14.21 3.21 -4.63
C GLU A 33 13.77 3.04 -3.17
N LYS A 34 14.26 3.90 -2.28
CA LYS A 34 13.84 3.90 -0.85
C LYS A 34 12.35 4.20 -0.68
N VAL A 35 11.81 5.11 -1.50
CA VAL A 35 10.38 5.43 -1.49
C VAL A 35 9.58 4.21 -1.93
N ILE A 36 9.96 3.56 -3.03
CA ILE A 36 9.29 2.37 -3.57
C ILE A 36 9.28 1.24 -2.52
N ILE A 37 10.43 0.94 -1.90
CA ILE A 37 10.53 -0.08 -0.84
C ILE A 37 9.60 0.25 0.34
N ASN A 38 9.60 1.52 0.79
CA ASN A 38 8.73 1.95 1.89
C ASN A 38 7.24 1.79 1.56
N LYS A 39 6.82 2.17 0.34
CA LYS A 39 5.43 2.04 -0.10
C LYS A 39 5.01 0.57 -0.23
N LEU A 40 5.89 -0.30 -0.73
CA LEU A 40 5.64 -1.75 -0.79
C LEU A 40 5.48 -2.36 0.61
N ALA A 41 6.35 -2.00 1.56
CA ALA A 41 6.23 -2.45 2.95
C ALA A 41 4.89 -2.02 3.59
N ASN A 42 4.48 -0.77 3.36
CA ASN A 42 3.17 -0.28 3.83
C ASN A 42 2.01 -1.05 3.20
N ILE A 43 2.06 -1.35 1.90
CA ILE A 43 1.03 -2.16 1.22
C ILE A 43 0.94 -3.54 1.88
N GLY A 44 2.07 -4.21 2.10
CA GLY A 44 2.13 -5.51 2.77
C GLY A 44 1.48 -5.47 4.16
N TYR A 45 1.84 -4.48 4.98
CA TYR A 45 1.24 -4.29 6.30
C TYR A 45 -0.27 -4.07 6.25
N LEU A 46 -0.75 -3.19 5.36
CA LEU A 46 -2.18 -2.90 5.21
C LEU A 46 -2.96 -4.12 4.74
N ALA A 47 -2.40 -4.89 3.80
CA ALA A 47 -3.01 -6.13 3.33
C ALA A 47 -3.09 -7.17 4.45
N SER A 48 -2.03 -7.34 5.24
CA SER A 48 -2.04 -8.24 6.40
C SER A 48 -3.08 -7.83 7.44
N GLN A 49 -3.20 -6.53 7.75
CA GLN A 49 -4.24 -6.05 8.67
C GLN A 49 -5.65 -6.26 8.13
N ALA A 50 -5.88 -5.99 6.84
CA ALA A 50 -7.17 -6.21 6.20
C ALA A 50 -7.57 -7.69 6.23
N ILE A 51 -6.61 -8.60 6.00
CA ILE A 51 -6.84 -10.05 6.10
C ILE A 51 -7.15 -10.45 7.53
N SER A 52 -6.36 -9.98 8.52
CA SER A 52 -6.59 -10.25 9.94
C SER A 52 -8.00 -9.81 10.36
N ASP A 53 -8.37 -8.59 10.00
CA ASP A 53 -9.71 -8.02 10.23
C ASP A 53 -10.82 -8.76 9.47
N LEU A 54 -10.54 -9.56 8.45
CA LEU A 54 -11.54 -10.42 7.80
C LEU A 54 -11.69 -11.76 8.50
N THR A 55 -10.63 -12.23 9.15
CA THR A 55 -10.57 -13.54 9.81
C THR A 55 -10.97 -13.49 11.27
N GLU A 56 -10.90 -12.31 11.90
CA GLU A 56 -11.46 -12.05 13.23
C GLU A 56 -12.92 -11.60 13.08
N ASP A 57 -13.86 -12.50 13.40
CA ASP A 57 -15.31 -12.23 13.55
C ASP A 57 -15.60 -11.45 14.85
#